data_AF-G1TDV3-F1
#
_entry.id   AF-G1TDV3-F1
#
_cell.length_a   1.000
_cell.length_b   1.000
_cell.length_c   1.000
_cell.angle_alpha   90.00
_cell.angle_beta   90.00
_cell.angle_gamma   90.00
#
_symmetry.space_group_name_H-M   'P 1'
#
loop_
_entity.id
_entity.type
_entity.pdbx_description
1 polymer ?
#
loop_
_entity_poly.entity_id
_entity_poly.type
_entity_poly.pdbx_seq_one_letter_code
_entity_poly.pdbx_strand_id
1 'polypeptide(L)'
;MTDKNHTCGAGQDSVPFMTCLIHILEEWFGVEQLEDYLNFANYLLWVFTPLILLILPYFTIFLLYLTIIFLHIYKRKNVLKEAYSHNLWDGARKTVATLWDGHAAVWHGYEVHGMEKVPEEGPALIIFYHGAIPIDFYYFMAKIFIHKGRTCRVVADHFVFKIPGFSLLLDVFCALHGPREKCVEILRSGHLLAISPGGVREALLSDETYNIVWGNRKGFAQVAIDAKVPIIPMFTQNIREGFRSLGGTRLFRWLYEKFRYPFAPMYGGFPVKLRTYLGDPIPYDPKVTAEELAEKTKNAVQALIDKHQRIPGNIMSALLERFHKQKIN
;
A
#
# COMPACT_ATOMS: atom_id res chain seq x y z
N MET A 1 43.02 33.98 -32.15
CA MET A 1 42.57 33.59 -33.50
C MET A 1 41.14 34.08 -33.60
N THR A 2 40.85 34.87 -34.61
CA THR A 2 39.71 35.78 -34.78
C THR A 2 38.35 35.07 -34.76
N ASP A 3 37.46 35.51 -33.86
CA ASP A 3 36.01 35.26 -33.94
C ASP A 3 35.46 35.90 -35.22
N LYS A 4 35.03 35.07 -36.17
CA LYS A 4 34.26 35.52 -37.33
C LYS A 4 32.77 35.44 -36.98
N ASN A 5 32.19 36.58 -36.60
CA ASN A 5 30.74 36.75 -36.64
C ASN A 5 30.28 36.70 -38.11
N HIS A 6 29.81 35.53 -38.55
CA HIS A 6 29.21 35.35 -39.87
C HIS A 6 27.84 36.03 -39.87
N THR A 7 27.80 37.29 -40.31
CA THR A 7 26.55 37.99 -40.58
C THR A 7 25.92 37.40 -41.85
N CYS A 8 24.62 37.09 -41.82
CA CYS A 8 23.84 36.74 -43.01
C CYS A 8 23.63 38.00 -43.89
N GLY A 9 24.73 38.60 -44.35
CA GLY A 9 24.75 39.67 -45.33
C GLY A 9 25.26 39.12 -46.66
N ALA A 10 24.60 39.48 -47.75
CA ALA A 10 24.97 39.10 -49.11
C ALA A 10 26.41 39.54 -49.42
N GLY A 11 27.36 38.64 -49.24
CA GLY A 11 28.79 38.81 -49.46
C GLY A 11 29.44 37.45 -49.72
N GLN A 12 30.60 37.47 -50.37
CA GLN A 12 31.19 36.42 -51.23
C GLN A 12 31.40 35.00 -50.65
N ASP A 13 31.06 34.74 -49.39
CA ASP A 13 30.98 33.41 -48.79
C ASP A 13 29.51 33.11 -48.42
N SER A 14 28.66 32.89 -49.43
CA SER A 14 27.23 32.68 -49.22
C SER A 14 26.94 31.30 -48.63
N VAL A 15 26.70 31.26 -47.32
CA VAL A 15 26.11 30.11 -46.63
C VAL A 15 24.71 29.84 -47.23
N PRO A 16 24.32 28.58 -47.50
CA PRO A 16 23.01 28.28 -48.09
C PRO A 16 21.88 28.89 -47.26
N PHE A 17 20.87 29.48 -47.92
CA PHE A 17 19.70 30.10 -47.27
C PHE A 17 19.06 29.20 -46.21
N MET A 18 19.01 27.89 -46.46
CA MET A 18 18.50 26.90 -45.52
C MET A 18 19.31 26.83 -44.22
N THR A 19 20.63 26.98 -44.28
CA THR A 19 21.50 26.94 -43.10
C THR A 19 21.40 28.22 -42.29
N CYS A 20 21.25 29.39 -42.94
CA CYS A 20 20.97 30.64 -42.23
C CYS A 20 19.56 30.62 -41.60
N LEU A 21 18.56 30.05 -42.29
CA LEU A 21 17.21 29.87 -41.73
C LEU A 21 17.23 28.93 -40.51
N ILE A 22 18.00 27.84 -40.57
CA ILE A 22 18.19 26.92 -39.43
C ILE A 22 18.87 27.64 -38.27
N HIS A 23 19.95 28.39 -38.48
CA HIS A 23 20.61 29.13 -37.42
C HIS A 23 19.71 30.21 -36.79
N ILE A 24 18.96 30.97 -37.60
CA ILE A 24 17.99 31.94 -37.10
C ILE A 24 16.88 31.23 -36.31
N LEU A 25 16.41 30.06 -36.76
CA LEU A 25 15.42 29.27 -36.03
C LEU A 25 16.02 28.70 -34.73
N GLU A 26 17.25 28.19 -34.73
CA GLU A 26 17.94 27.69 -33.53
C GLU A 26 18.16 28.79 -32.49
N GLU A 27 18.52 30.00 -32.93
CA GLU A 27 18.71 31.18 -32.09
C GLU A 27 17.36 31.73 -31.58
N TRP A 28 16.30 31.71 -32.41
CA TRP A 28 14.94 32.16 -32.04
C TRP A 28 14.21 31.17 -31.14
N PHE A 29 14.43 29.86 -31.31
CA PHE A 29 13.94 28.81 -30.41
C PHE A 29 14.84 28.62 -29.18
N GLY A 30 16.00 29.28 -29.11
CA GLY A 30 16.94 29.15 -28.01
C GLY A 30 17.37 27.70 -27.78
N VAL A 31 17.65 26.95 -28.85
CA VAL A 31 17.92 25.50 -28.76
C VAL A 31 19.18 25.22 -27.91
N GLU A 32 20.19 26.09 -27.95
CA GLU A 32 21.34 26.04 -27.03
C GLU A 32 20.93 26.22 -25.57
N GLN A 33 20.00 27.15 -25.29
CA GLN A 33 19.44 27.33 -23.95
C GLN A 33 18.59 26.13 -23.53
N LEU A 34 17.94 25.42 -24.46
CA LEU A 34 17.15 24.23 -24.15
C LEU A 34 18.02 23.11 -23.59
N GLU A 35 19.22 22.90 -24.16
CA GLU A 35 20.19 21.94 -23.63
C GLU A 35 20.65 22.35 -22.22
N ASP A 36 20.92 23.63 -21.99
CA ASP A 36 21.25 24.16 -20.66
C ASP A 36 20.09 24.03 -19.66
N TYR A 37 18.84 24.27 -20.08
CA TYR A 37 17.65 24.08 -19.26
C TYR A 37 17.43 22.60 -18.92
N LEU A 38 17.65 21.69 -19.87
CA LEU A 38 17.57 20.24 -19.64
C LEU A 38 18.69 19.75 -18.73
N ASN A 39 19.91 20.24 -18.91
CA ASN A 39 21.04 19.96 -18.04
C ASN A 39 20.79 20.49 -16.63
N PHE A 40 20.30 21.72 -16.50
CA PHE A 40 19.89 22.30 -15.22
C PHE A 40 18.77 21.50 -14.55
N ALA A 41 17.74 21.10 -15.29
CA ALA A 41 16.68 20.23 -14.79
C ALA A 41 17.22 18.86 -14.36
N ASN A 42 18.17 18.28 -15.09
CA ASN A 42 18.85 17.05 -14.73
C ASN A 42 19.69 17.22 -13.46
N TYR A 43 20.43 18.32 -13.31
CA TYR A 43 21.17 18.64 -12.09
C TYR A 43 20.23 18.79 -10.90
N LEU A 44 19.12 19.51 -11.05
CA LEU A 44 18.08 19.61 -10.02
C LEU A 44 17.52 18.23 -9.67
N LEU A 45 17.20 17.40 -10.68
CA LEU A 45 16.70 16.05 -10.45
C LEU A 45 17.74 15.19 -9.70
N TRP A 46 19.01 15.27 -10.06
CA TRP A 46 20.10 14.59 -9.34
C TRP A 46 20.24 15.06 -7.88
N VAL A 47 20.17 16.37 -7.63
CA VAL A 47 20.27 16.95 -6.29
C VAL A 47 19.04 16.58 -5.44
N PHE A 48 17.84 16.60 -6.02
CA PHE A 48 16.60 16.33 -5.29
C PHE A 48 16.23 14.85 -5.20
N THR A 49 16.76 13.97 -6.06
CA THR A 49 16.43 12.53 -6.03
C THR A 49 16.72 11.90 -4.66
N PRO A 50 17.91 12.07 -4.04
CA PRO A 50 18.16 11.55 -2.69
C PRO A 50 17.19 12.10 -1.65
N LEU A 51 16.82 13.38 -1.76
CA LEU A 51 15.87 14.02 -0.86
C LEU A 51 14.46 13.45 -1.01
N ILE A 52 14.00 13.25 -2.25
CA ILE A 52 12.70 12.63 -2.55
C ILE A 52 12.67 11.22 -1.96
N LEU A 53 13.69 10.40 -2.22
CA LEU A 53 13.77 9.02 -1.69
C LEU A 53 13.72 8.96 -0.16
N LEU A 54 14.30 9.96 0.51
CA LEU A 54 14.25 10.07 1.97
C LEU A 54 12.86 10.50 2.48
N ILE A 55 12.13 11.32 1.73
CA ILE A 55 10.80 11.84 2.11
C ILE A 55 9.68 10.84 1.85
N LEU A 56 9.76 10.05 0.78
CA LEU A 56 8.68 9.16 0.33
C LEU A 56 8.08 8.24 1.41
N PRO A 57 8.87 7.57 2.28
CA PRO A 57 8.31 6.72 3.34
C PRO A 57 7.48 7.54 4.35
N TYR A 58 7.92 8.76 4.64
CA TYR A 58 7.26 9.66 5.59
C TYR A 58 6.05 10.36 4.97
N PHE A 59 5.99 10.49 3.64
CA PHE A 59 4.83 11.05 2.96
C PHE A 59 3.55 10.26 3.27
N THR A 60 3.63 8.92 3.28
CA THR A 60 2.48 8.08 3.66
C THR A 60 2.04 8.33 5.11
N ILE A 61 3.00 8.47 6.02
CA ILE A 61 2.73 8.78 7.43
C ILE A 61 2.09 10.17 7.56
N PHE A 62 2.59 11.15 6.81
CA PHE A 62 2.03 12.49 6.74
C PHE A 62 0.56 12.47 6.28
N LEU A 63 0.21 11.68 5.26
CA LEU A 63 -1.18 11.52 4.80
C LEU A 63 -2.09 10.87 5.87
N LEU A 64 -1.57 9.92 6.65
CA LEU A 64 -2.30 9.34 7.79
C LEU A 64 -2.58 10.41 8.86
N TYR A 65 -1.60 11.24 9.21
CA TYR A 65 -1.82 12.34 10.16
C TYR A 65 -2.75 13.43 9.62
N LEU A 66 -2.71 13.72 8.32
CA LEU A 66 -3.67 14.63 7.70
C LEU A 66 -5.10 14.07 7.81
N THR A 67 -5.27 12.76 7.60
CA THR A 67 -6.55 12.06 7.84
C THR A 67 -6.98 12.17 9.30
N ILE A 68 -6.06 11.99 10.24
CA ILE A 68 -6.33 12.15 11.68
C ILE A 68 -6.81 13.56 12.01
N ILE A 69 -6.14 14.59 11.49
CA ILE A 69 -6.53 16.00 11.70
C ILE A 69 -7.93 16.23 11.13
N PHE A 70 -8.21 15.75 9.91
CA PHE A 70 -9.54 15.80 9.32
C PHE A 70 -10.58 15.16 10.22
N LEU A 71 -10.32 13.95 10.76
CA LEU A 71 -11.25 13.25 11.65
C LEU A 71 -11.49 14.00 12.96
N HIS A 72 -10.48 14.65 13.53
CA HIS A 72 -10.65 15.50 14.70
C HIS A 72 -11.52 16.72 14.40
N ILE A 73 -11.29 17.40 13.27
CA ILE A 73 -12.11 18.54 12.83
C ILE A 73 -13.54 18.09 12.56
N TYR A 74 -13.71 16.95 11.88
CA TYR A 74 -15.02 16.37 11.57
C TYR A 74 -15.79 16.04 12.85
N LYS A 75 -15.15 15.33 13.79
CA LYS A 75 -15.74 15.01 15.09
C LYS A 75 -16.15 16.29 15.82
N ARG A 76 -15.23 17.26 15.96
CA ARG A 76 -15.50 18.54 16.66
C ARG A 76 -16.67 19.31 16.04
N LYS A 77 -16.77 19.36 14.72
CA LYS A 77 -17.86 20.07 14.01
C LYS A 77 -19.20 19.36 14.15
N ASN A 78 -19.20 18.04 14.33
CA ASN A 78 -20.41 17.21 14.38
C ASN A 78 -20.78 16.73 15.79
N VAL A 79 -20.09 17.16 16.87
CA VAL A 79 -20.38 16.76 18.27
C VAL A 79 -21.86 16.93 18.61
N LEU A 80 -22.45 18.07 18.26
CA LEU A 80 -23.87 18.32 18.53
C LEU A 80 -24.79 17.38 17.74
N LYS A 81 -24.41 16.98 16.53
CA LYS A 81 -25.19 16.05 15.70
C LYS A 81 -25.01 14.59 16.14
N GLU A 82 -23.87 14.25 16.74
CA GLU A 82 -23.51 12.89 17.21
C GLU A 82 -24.47 12.42 18.30
N ALA A 83 -24.95 13.34 19.14
CA ALA A 83 -25.97 13.06 20.14
C ALA A 83 -27.35 12.68 19.54
N TYR A 84 -27.62 13.00 18.26
CA TYR A 84 -28.94 12.83 17.64
C TYR A 84 -28.96 11.88 16.42
N SER A 85 -27.81 11.40 15.94
CA SER A 85 -27.77 10.57 14.73
C SER A 85 -26.65 9.52 14.73
N HIS A 86 -27.04 8.25 14.53
CA HIS A 86 -26.12 7.11 14.48
C HIS A 86 -25.25 7.06 13.21
N ASN A 87 -25.63 7.78 12.13
CA ASN A 87 -25.00 7.66 10.80
C ASN A 87 -23.84 8.65 10.52
N LEU A 88 -23.40 9.44 11.50
CA LEU A 88 -22.37 10.48 11.24
C LEU A 88 -21.01 9.89 10.88
N TRP A 89 -20.64 8.79 11.54
CA TRP A 89 -19.37 8.14 11.26
C TRP A 89 -19.34 7.51 9.86
N ASP A 90 -20.49 7.21 9.26
CA ASP A 90 -20.55 6.75 7.87
C ASP A 90 -20.15 7.84 6.88
N GLY A 91 -20.50 9.11 7.16
CA GLY A 91 -20.04 10.25 6.37
C GLY A 91 -18.53 10.39 6.40
N ALA A 92 -17.93 10.34 7.59
CA ALA A 92 -16.47 10.35 7.76
C ALA A 92 -15.81 9.15 7.05
N ARG A 93 -16.33 7.93 7.22
CA ARG A 93 -15.84 6.72 6.55
C ARG A 93 -15.91 6.84 5.04
N LYS A 94 -17.00 7.37 4.47
CA LYS A 94 -17.13 7.65 3.03
C LYS A 94 -16.06 8.59 2.54
N THR A 95 -15.87 9.74 3.20
CA THR A 95 -14.83 10.69 2.81
C THR A 95 -13.44 10.08 2.88
N VAL A 96 -13.11 9.41 3.99
CA VAL A 96 -11.80 8.75 4.16
C VAL A 96 -11.61 7.65 3.12
N ALA A 97 -12.60 6.79 2.89
CA ALA A 97 -12.52 5.74 1.87
C ALA A 97 -12.30 6.33 0.47
N THR A 98 -13.02 7.37 0.08
CA THR A 98 -12.82 8.02 -1.22
C THR A 98 -11.43 8.63 -1.37
N LEU A 99 -10.90 9.28 -0.32
CA LEU A 99 -9.55 9.84 -0.34
C LEU A 99 -8.48 8.75 -0.49
N TRP A 100 -8.57 7.69 0.31
CA TRP A 100 -7.61 6.58 0.25
C TRP A 100 -7.74 5.77 -1.04
N ASP A 101 -8.94 5.62 -1.61
CA ASP A 101 -9.15 5.01 -2.92
C ASP A 101 -8.51 5.85 -4.04
N GLY A 102 -8.68 7.16 -3.99
CA GLY A 102 -8.02 8.09 -4.91
C GLY A 102 -6.49 8.02 -4.81
N HIS A 103 -5.94 8.01 -3.59
CA HIS A 103 -4.51 7.81 -3.36
C HIS A 103 -4.04 6.46 -3.91
N ALA A 104 -4.79 5.39 -3.67
CA ALA A 104 -4.50 4.05 -4.18
C ALA A 104 -4.42 4.04 -5.71
N ALA A 105 -5.39 4.67 -6.38
CA ALA A 105 -5.47 4.73 -7.84
C ALA A 105 -4.34 5.58 -8.45
N VAL A 106 -4.06 6.75 -7.88
CA VAL A 106 -3.05 7.68 -8.42
C VAL A 106 -1.64 7.18 -8.12
N TRP A 107 -1.34 6.91 -6.84
CA TRP A 107 0.02 6.58 -6.42
C TRP A 107 0.42 5.16 -6.87
N HIS A 108 -0.45 4.18 -6.61
CA HIS A 108 -0.15 2.77 -6.83
C HIS A 108 -0.89 2.13 -7.99
N GLY A 109 -1.86 2.81 -8.61
CA GLY A 109 -2.71 2.16 -9.61
C GLY A 109 -3.43 0.95 -9.03
N TYR A 110 -3.85 1.04 -7.78
CA TYR A 110 -4.29 -0.11 -7.02
C TYR A 110 -5.47 -0.84 -7.68
N GLU A 111 -5.37 -2.15 -7.78
CA GLU A 111 -6.41 -3.04 -8.30
C GLU A 111 -6.73 -4.15 -7.30
N VAL A 112 -7.98 -4.60 -7.30
CA VAL A 112 -8.41 -5.78 -6.53
C VAL A 112 -8.99 -6.80 -7.49
N HIS A 113 -8.41 -7.99 -7.48
CA HIS A 113 -8.81 -9.16 -8.25
C HIS A 113 -9.48 -10.17 -7.31
N GLY A 114 -10.66 -10.68 -7.67
CA GLY A 114 -11.42 -11.61 -6.83
C GLY A 114 -12.40 -10.94 -5.86
N MET A 115 -12.81 -9.68 -6.11
CA MET A 115 -13.73 -8.95 -5.22
C MET A 115 -15.09 -9.66 -5.06
N GLU A 116 -15.52 -10.42 -6.08
CA GLU A 116 -16.70 -11.27 -6.08
C GLU A 116 -16.64 -12.39 -5.03
N LYS A 117 -15.44 -12.76 -4.56
CA LYS A 117 -15.24 -13.79 -3.52
C LYS A 117 -15.52 -13.28 -2.12
N VAL A 118 -15.53 -11.95 -1.92
CA VAL A 118 -16.00 -11.34 -0.66
C VAL A 118 -17.52 -11.35 -0.70
N PRO A 119 -18.18 -11.98 0.29
CA PRO A 119 -19.63 -12.12 0.26
C PRO A 119 -20.32 -10.76 0.38
N GLU A 120 -21.47 -10.60 -0.30
CA GLU A 120 -22.30 -9.39 -0.17
C GLU A 120 -22.95 -9.28 1.21
N GLU A 121 -23.29 -10.43 1.81
CA GLU A 121 -23.89 -10.53 3.14
C GLU A 121 -23.25 -11.64 3.95
N GLY A 122 -23.33 -11.56 5.28
CA GLY A 122 -22.75 -12.57 6.17
C GLY A 122 -21.22 -12.49 6.33
N PRO A 123 -20.65 -13.32 7.21
CA PRO A 123 -19.28 -13.16 7.66
C PRO A 123 -18.26 -13.91 6.81
N ALA A 124 -17.03 -13.40 6.80
CA ALA A 124 -15.85 -14.09 6.28
C ALA A 124 -14.60 -13.60 7.01
N LEU A 125 -13.63 -14.49 7.18
CA LEU A 125 -12.33 -14.17 7.74
C LEU A 125 -11.30 -14.00 6.61
N ILE A 126 -10.78 -12.80 6.43
CA ILE A 126 -9.76 -12.49 5.42
C ILE A 126 -8.38 -12.67 6.06
N ILE A 127 -7.58 -13.59 5.51
CA ILE A 127 -6.23 -13.85 5.98
C ILE A 127 -5.24 -13.33 4.96
N PHE A 128 -4.47 -12.32 5.36
CA PHE A 128 -3.61 -11.58 4.44
C PHE A 128 -2.14 -11.59 4.85
N TYR A 129 -1.28 -11.59 3.83
CA TYR A 129 0.16 -11.36 3.99
C TYR A 129 0.43 -9.93 4.46
N HIS A 130 1.26 -9.76 5.50
CA HIS A 130 1.62 -8.42 5.98
C HIS A 130 2.74 -7.82 5.13
N GLY A 131 2.55 -6.62 4.56
CA GLY A 131 3.65 -5.80 4.01
C GLY A 131 4.52 -5.15 5.10
N ALA A 132 5.59 -4.43 4.76
CA ALA A 132 6.34 -3.67 5.78
C ALA A 132 5.46 -2.58 6.42
N ILE A 133 4.71 -1.87 5.59
CA ILE A 133 3.61 -0.98 5.96
C ILE A 133 2.35 -1.53 5.26
N PRO A 134 1.28 -1.89 5.98
CA PRO A 134 0.10 -2.54 5.40
C PRO A 134 -0.84 -1.52 4.73
N ILE A 135 -0.29 -0.69 3.83
CA ILE A 135 -1.05 0.36 3.13
C ILE A 135 -2.10 -0.23 2.19
N ASP A 136 -1.79 -1.39 1.62
CA ASP A 136 -2.65 -2.18 0.78
C ASP A 136 -3.94 -2.57 1.48
N PHE A 137 -3.88 -2.87 2.78
CA PHE A 137 -5.08 -3.21 3.54
C PHE A 137 -6.02 -2.01 3.71
N TYR A 138 -5.50 -0.78 3.91
CA TYR A 138 -6.34 0.42 3.92
C TYR A 138 -7.02 0.67 2.57
N TYR A 139 -6.31 0.44 1.46
CA TYR A 139 -6.91 0.53 0.12
C TYR A 139 -7.97 -0.54 -0.10
N PHE A 140 -7.70 -1.77 0.32
CA PHE A 140 -8.64 -2.88 0.24
C PHE A 140 -9.92 -2.59 1.02
N MET A 141 -9.80 -2.06 2.25
CA MET A 141 -10.95 -1.64 3.05
C MET A 141 -11.76 -0.53 2.38
N ALA A 142 -11.09 0.47 1.79
CA ALA A 142 -11.76 1.53 1.03
C ALA A 142 -12.54 0.95 -0.16
N LYS A 143 -11.94 0.01 -0.90
CA LYS A 143 -12.60 -0.71 -2.00
C LYS A 143 -13.81 -1.52 -1.54
N ILE A 144 -13.71 -2.29 -0.46
CA ILE A 144 -14.87 -3.01 0.09
C ILE A 144 -15.99 -2.04 0.45
N PHE A 145 -15.65 -0.94 1.13
CA PHE A 145 -16.64 0.02 1.58
C PHE A 145 -17.34 0.73 0.42
N ILE A 146 -16.60 1.13 -0.62
CA ILE A 146 -17.14 1.80 -1.80
C ILE A 146 -17.95 0.83 -2.68
N HIS A 147 -17.44 -0.37 -2.95
CA HIS A 147 -18.06 -1.29 -3.91
C HIS A 147 -19.16 -2.17 -3.33
N LYS A 148 -19.06 -2.54 -2.05
CA LYS A 148 -20.01 -3.43 -1.38
C LYS A 148 -20.82 -2.76 -0.28
N GLY A 149 -20.48 -1.53 0.10
CA GLY A 149 -21.12 -0.85 1.24
C GLY A 149 -20.84 -1.52 2.60
N ARG A 150 -19.83 -2.39 2.68
CA ARG A 150 -19.50 -3.15 3.90
C ARG A 150 -18.27 -2.59 4.59
N THR A 151 -18.22 -2.70 5.91
CA THR A 151 -16.99 -2.48 6.67
C THR A 151 -16.27 -3.81 6.92
N CYS A 152 -14.96 -3.85 6.70
CA CYS A 152 -14.11 -4.93 7.17
C CYS A 152 -13.45 -4.50 8.48
N ARG A 153 -13.54 -5.31 9.53
CA ARG A 153 -12.81 -5.06 10.78
C ARG A 153 -11.40 -5.65 10.68
N VAL A 154 -10.42 -5.09 11.38
CA VAL A 154 -9.04 -5.59 11.33
C VAL A 154 -8.42 -5.72 12.70
N VAL A 155 -7.71 -6.83 12.93
CA VAL A 155 -6.94 -7.01 14.16
C VAL A 155 -5.60 -6.28 14.03
N ALA A 156 -5.37 -5.32 14.91
CA ALA A 156 -4.11 -4.59 14.99
C ALA A 156 -3.33 -4.95 16.27
N ASP A 157 -2.00 -4.87 16.19
CA ASP A 157 -1.13 -5.07 17.35
C ASP A 157 -1.34 -3.97 18.40
N HIS A 158 -1.15 -4.31 19.67
CA HIS A 158 -1.34 -3.40 20.79
C HIS A 158 -0.51 -2.12 20.69
N PHE A 159 0.68 -2.17 20.07
CA PHE A 159 1.51 -0.95 19.92
C PHE A 159 0.84 0.12 19.04
N VAL A 160 0.02 -0.27 18.06
CA VAL A 160 -0.63 0.67 17.12
C VAL A 160 -1.59 1.60 17.86
N PHE A 161 -2.28 1.07 18.88
CA PHE A 161 -3.19 1.83 19.74
C PHE A 161 -2.47 2.82 20.68
N LYS A 162 -1.15 2.67 20.84
CA LYS A 162 -0.32 3.60 21.62
C LYS A 162 0.26 4.74 20.78
N ILE A 163 0.08 4.71 19.46
CA ILE A 163 0.56 5.77 18.59
C ILE A 163 -0.30 7.02 18.82
N PRO A 164 0.30 8.17 19.18
CA PRO A 164 -0.45 9.39 19.43
C PRO A 164 -1.32 9.80 18.23
N GLY A 165 -2.59 10.08 18.48
CA GLY A 165 -3.55 10.53 17.46
C GLY A 165 -4.22 9.42 16.62
N PHE A 166 -3.77 8.16 16.71
CA PHE A 166 -4.31 7.07 15.87
C PHE A 166 -5.69 6.56 16.29
N SER A 167 -6.20 6.89 17.48
CA SER A 167 -7.47 6.34 17.98
C SER A 167 -8.64 6.54 17.00
N LEU A 168 -8.89 7.77 16.55
CA LEU A 168 -9.98 8.06 15.59
C LEU A 168 -9.78 7.37 14.24
N LEU A 169 -8.52 7.25 13.79
CA LEU A 169 -8.19 6.58 12.55
C LEU A 169 -8.53 5.08 12.65
N LEU A 170 -8.13 4.45 13.76
CA LEU A 170 -8.42 3.06 14.06
C LEU A 170 -9.91 2.80 14.17
N ASP A 171 -10.69 3.71 14.78
CA ASP A 171 -12.15 3.60 14.85
C ASP A 171 -12.79 3.63 13.45
N VAL A 172 -12.34 4.55 12.58
CA VAL A 172 -12.81 4.69 11.19
C VAL A 172 -12.42 3.51 10.31
N PHE A 173 -11.29 2.87 10.60
CA PHE A 173 -10.89 1.61 9.96
C PHE A 173 -11.34 0.37 10.74
N CYS A 174 -12.26 0.49 11.70
CA CYS A 174 -12.78 -0.65 12.48
C CYS A 174 -11.67 -1.56 13.05
N ALA A 175 -10.52 -0.99 13.42
CA ALA A 175 -9.42 -1.73 13.98
C ALA A 175 -9.70 -2.06 15.45
N LEU A 176 -9.36 -3.28 15.85
CA LEU A 176 -9.58 -3.77 17.21
C LEU A 176 -8.36 -4.48 17.78
N HIS A 177 -8.28 -4.49 19.10
CA HIS A 177 -7.47 -5.48 19.81
C HIS A 177 -8.05 -6.87 19.55
N GLY A 178 -7.20 -7.87 19.34
CA GLY A 178 -7.61 -9.20 18.88
C GLY A 178 -7.70 -10.32 19.92
N PRO A 179 -8.36 -10.18 21.09
CA PRO A 179 -8.81 -11.38 21.83
C PRO A 179 -9.66 -12.27 20.91
N ARG A 180 -9.48 -13.59 21.00
CA ARG A 180 -10.13 -14.54 20.08
C ARG A 180 -11.65 -14.47 20.20
N GLU A 181 -12.14 -14.33 21.41
CA GLU A 181 -13.57 -14.27 21.76
C GLU A 181 -14.23 -13.09 21.04
N LYS A 182 -13.55 -11.92 21.02
CA LYS A 182 -14.07 -10.73 20.34
C LYS A 182 -14.08 -10.91 18.82
N CYS A 183 -13.04 -11.54 18.26
CA CYS A 183 -13.00 -11.87 16.84
C CYS A 183 -14.16 -12.81 16.44
N VAL A 184 -14.44 -13.82 17.25
CA VAL A 184 -15.57 -14.75 17.05
C VAL A 184 -16.91 -14.02 17.16
N GLU A 185 -17.09 -13.15 18.14
CA GLU A 185 -18.31 -12.33 18.31
C GLU A 185 -18.58 -11.45 17.07
N ILE A 186 -17.54 -10.79 16.54
CA ILE A 186 -17.63 -9.95 15.34
C ILE A 186 -18.08 -10.77 14.12
N LEU A 187 -17.47 -11.93 13.92
CA LEU A 187 -17.81 -12.82 12.81
C LEU A 187 -19.22 -13.39 12.97
N ARG A 188 -19.62 -13.82 14.17
CA ARG A 188 -20.99 -14.30 14.43
C ARG A 188 -22.05 -13.21 14.23
N SER A 189 -21.68 -11.95 14.42
CA SER A 189 -22.52 -10.79 14.11
C SER A 189 -22.61 -10.46 12.61
N GLY A 190 -22.04 -11.30 11.73
CA GLY A 190 -22.15 -11.16 10.28
C GLY A 190 -21.16 -10.18 9.64
N HIS A 191 -20.17 -9.68 10.38
CA HIS A 191 -19.16 -8.76 9.85
C HIS A 191 -18.01 -9.49 9.16
N LEU A 192 -17.34 -8.78 8.24
CA LEU A 192 -16.03 -9.19 7.72
C LEU A 192 -14.96 -8.88 8.78
N LEU A 193 -14.01 -9.79 8.95
CA LEU A 193 -12.84 -9.60 9.82
C LEU A 193 -11.58 -9.94 9.02
N ALA A 194 -10.50 -9.18 9.22
CA ALA A 194 -9.21 -9.45 8.63
C ALA A 194 -8.12 -9.61 9.69
N ILE A 195 -7.25 -10.58 9.47
CA ILE A 195 -6.10 -10.87 10.34
C ILE A 195 -4.90 -11.16 9.46
N SER A 196 -3.77 -10.53 9.77
CA SER A 196 -2.47 -11.01 9.30
C SER A 196 -1.81 -11.84 10.40
N PRO A 197 -1.68 -13.17 10.26
CA PRO A 197 -1.14 -14.03 11.31
C PRO A 197 0.31 -13.69 11.66
N GLY A 198 1.10 -13.29 10.67
CA GLY A 198 2.48 -12.85 10.82
C GLY A 198 2.62 -11.54 11.58
N GLY A 199 1.66 -10.63 11.45
CA GLY A 199 1.60 -9.35 12.16
C GLY A 199 2.91 -8.57 12.09
N VAL A 200 3.28 -7.90 13.18
CA VAL A 200 4.51 -7.08 13.25
C VAL A 200 5.78 -7.89 12.94
N ARG A 201 5.83 -9.17 13.30
CA ARG A 201 7.00 -10.02 13.02
C ARG A 201 7.20 -10.18 11.51
N GLU A 202 6.14 -10.47 10.79
CA GLU A 202 6.18 -10.57 9.32
C GLU A 202 6.43 -9.21 8.69
N ALA A 203 5.78 -8.14 9.18
CA ALA A 203 6.02 -6.77 8.74
C ALA A 203 7.51 -6.41 8.76
N LEU A 204 8.20 -6.72 9.87
CA LEU A 204 9.59 -6.35 10.06
C LEU A 204 10.58 -7.30 9.36
N LEU A 205 10.31 -8.61 9.36
CA LEU A 205 11.32 -9.62 8.99
C LEU A 205 11.20 -10.16 7.57
N SER A 206 10.04 -10.06 6.93
CA SER A 206 9.88 -10.50 5.53
C SER A 206 10.43 -9.45 4.56
N ASP A 207 10.89 -9.91 3.40
CA ASP A 207 11.73 -9.16 2.47
C ASP A 207 11.30 -9.41 1.00
N GLU A 208 12.19 -9.21 0.04
CA GLU A 208 11.97 -9.47 -1.40
C GLU A 208 11.67 -10.93 -1.74
N THR A 209 11.90 -11.85 -0.83
CA THR A 209 11.56 -13.26 -1.01
C THR A 209 10.13 -13.59 -0.58
N TYR A 210 9.40 -12.63 0.00
CA TYR A 210 7.99 -12.78 0.40
C TYR A 210 7.75 -13.93 1.39
N ASN A 211 8.76 -14.31 2.18
CA ASN A 211 8.65 -15.35 3.19
C ASN A 211 7.48 -15.09 4.15
N ILE A 212 6.60 -16.08 4.32
CA ILE A 212 5.52 -16.04 5.28
C ILE A 212 6.06 -16.36 6.70
N VAL A 213 5.96 -15.40 7.63
CA VAL A 213 6.59 -15.43 8.96
C VAL A 213 5.55 -15.60 10.08
N TRP A 214 4.68 -16.60 9.95
CA TRP A 214 3.62 -16.87 10.95
C TRP A 214 4.14 -17.57 12.21
N GLY A 215 5.24 -18.34 12.10
CA GLY A 215 5.70 -19.21 13.19
C GLY A 215 4.61 -20.19 13.62
N ASN A 216 4.40 -20.35 14.93
CA ASN A 216 3.38 -21.26 15.49
C ASN A 216 2.00 -20.58 15.69
N ARG A 217 1.77 -19.41 15.06
CA ARG A 217 0.54 -18.63 15.26
C ARG A 217 -0.61 -19.22 14.45
N LYS A 218 -1.41 -20.07 15.10
CA LYS A 218 -2.63 -20.69 14.55
C LYS A 218 -3.95 -20.18 15.15
N GLY A 219 -3.91 -19.09 15.93
CA GLY A 219 -5.08 -18.56 16.63
C GLY A 219 -6.21 -18.09 15.70
N PHE A 220 -5.87 -17.57 14.51
CA PHE A 220 -6.87 -17.16 13.52
C PHE A 220 -7.69 -18.35 12.97
N ALA A 221 -7.07 -19.52 12.87
CA ALA A 221 -7.75 -20.72 12.41
C ALA A 221 -8.77 -21.20 13.44
N GLN A 222 -8.43 -21.13 14.74
CA GLN A 222 -9.40 -21.41 15.80
C GLN A 222 -10.57 -20.41 15.77
N VAL A 223 -10.29 -19.12 15.54
CA VAL A 223 -11.35 -18.09 15.37
C VAL A 223 -12.29 -18.45 14.21
N ALA A 224 -11.77 -18.90 13.07
CA ALA A 224 -12.60 -19.33 11.94
C ALA A 224 -13.46 -20.55 12.26
N ILE A 225 -12.89 -21.55 12.95
CA ILE A 225 -13.60 -22.77 13.38
C ILE A 225 -14.72 -22.42 14.37
N ASP A 226 -14.42 -21.62 15.40
CA ASP A 226 -15.37 -21.23 16.44
C ASP A 226 -16.51 -20.37 15.89
N ALA A 227 -16.21 -19.51 14.91
CA ALA A 227 -17.19 -18.68 14.24
C ALA A 227 -17.94 -19.42 13.10
N LYS A 228 -17.44 -20.58 12.67
CA LYS A 228 -17.96 -21.37 11.54
C LYS A 228 -18.02 -20.57 10.22
N VAL A 229 -16.96 -19.84 9.91
CA VAL A 229 -16.89 -18.95 8.75
C VAL A 229 -15.84 -19.41 7.74
N PRO A 230 -16.00 -19.07 6.44
CA PRO A 230 -14.95 -19.32 5.46
C PRO A 230 -13.74 -18.40 5.68
N ILE A 231 -12.56 -18.89 5.28
CA ILE A 231 -11.33 -18.10 5.20
C ILE A 231 -11.08 -17.67 3.75
N ILE A 232 -10.88 -16.38 3.51
CA ILE A 232 -10.47 -15.84 2.20
C ILE A 232 -8.99 -15.47 2.27
N PRO A 233 -8.09 -16.23 1.61
CA PRO A 233 -6.68 -15.87 1.54
C PRO A 233 -6.47 -14.65 0.65
N MET A 234 -5.58 -13.75 1.06
CA MET A 234 -5.33 -12.48 0.37
C MET A 234 -3.83 -12.21 0.27
N PHE A 235 -3.40 -11.75 -0.90
CA PHE A 235 -2.03 -11.32 -1.15
C PHE A 235 -2.02 -10.05 -2.00
N THR A 236 -1.10 -9.12 -1.72
CA THR A 236 -0.89 -7.92 -2.54
C THR A 236 0.49 -7.96 -3.20
N GLN A 237 0.50 -8.06 -4.52
CA GLN A 237 1.71 -7.99 -5.34
C GLN A 237 2.42 -6.64 -5.15
N ASN A 238 3.75 -6.68 -5.17
CA ASN A 238 4.66 -5.54 -5.05
C ASN A 238 4.60 -4.79 -3.71
N ILE A 239 3.89 -5.29 -2.69
CA ILE A 239 3.78 -4.58 -1.41
C ILE A 239 5.14 -4.40 -0.72
N ARG A 240 6.07 -5.36 -0.91
CA ARG A 240 7.43 -5.26 -0.37
C ARG A 240 8.34 -4.37 -1.21
N GLU A 241 8.06 -4.20 -2.50
CA GLU A 241 8.74 -3.22 -3.35
C GLU A 241 8.23 -1.81 -3.10
N GLY A 242 6.97 -1.64 -2.67
CA GLY A 242 6.43 -0.36 -2.23
C GLY A 242 7.05 0.11 -0.91
N PHE A 243 7.23 -0.82 0.04
CA PHE A 243 7.84 -0.56 1.35
C PHE A 243 8.71 -1.74 1.81
N ARG A 244 9.97 -1.44 2.14
CA ARG A 244 10.96 -2.37 2.67
C ARG A 244 11.24 -2.08 4.13
N SER A 245 11.50 -3.15 4.88
CA SER A 245 11.92 -3.09 6.28
C SER A 245 13.36 -3.57 6.40
N LEU A 246 14.17 -2.91 7.22
CA LEU A 246 15.51 -3.38 7.62
C LEU A 246 15.47 -4.30 8.85
N GLY A 247 14.27 -4.75 9.26
CA GLY A 247 14.09 -5.66 10.40
C GLY A 247 14.78 -7.01 10.23
N GLY A 248 15.04 -7.44 9.00
CA GLY A 248 15.79 -8.67 8.71
C GLY A 248 17.27 -8.64 9.12
N THR A 249 17.86 -7.45 9.34
CA THR A 249 19.26 -7.31 9.75
C THR A 249 19.50 -7.90 11.14
N ARG A 250 20.74 -8.33 11.43
CA ARG A 250 21.09 -9.00 12.69
C ARG A 250 20.69 -8.19 13.93
N LEU A 251 20.88 -6.87 13.92
CA LEU A 251 20.55 -5.98 15.03
C LEU A 251 19.03 -5.90 15.27
N PHE A 252 18.26 -5.52 14.24
CA PHE A 252 16.81 -5.31 14.40
C PHE A 252 16.05 -6.62 14.61
N ARG A 253 16.49 -7.71 13.98
CA ARG A 253 15.95 -9.05 14.24
C ARG A 253 16.18 -9.45 15.70
N TRP A 254 17.38 -9.24 16.23
CA TRP A 254 17.69 -9.51 17.63
C TRP A 254 16.84 -8.65 18.58
N LEU A 255 16.72 -7.35 18.32
CA LEU A 255 15.87 -6.45 19.11
C LEU A 255 14.40 -6.91 19.15
N TYR A 256 13.84 -7.28 17.99
CA TYR A 256 12.47 -7.74 17.92
C TYR A 256 12.26 -9.09 18.61
N GLU A 257 13.11 -10.09 18.34
CA GLU A 257 12.94 -11.43 18.92
C GLU A 257 13.20 -11.45 20.43
N LYS A 258 14.12 -10.62 20.94
CA LYS A 258 14.45 -10.55 22.38
C LYS A 258 13.51 -9.65 23.18
N PHE A 259 13.16 -8.48 22.65
CA PHE A 259 12.42 -7.45 23.41
C PHE A 259 11.03 -7.13 22.86
N ARG A 260 10.63 -7.76 21.74
CA ARG A 260 9.42 -7.41 20.98
C ARG A 260 9.38 -5.94 20.58
N TYR A 261 10.56 -5.33 20.39
CA TYR A 261 10.69 -3.94 19.99
C TYR A 261 10.14 -3.73 18.58
N PRO A 262 9.00 -3.05 18.38
CA PRO A 262 8.22 -3.11 17.15
C PRO A 262 8.71 -2.14 16.07
N PHE A 263 9.97 -1.73 16.12
CA PHE A 263 10.54 -0.72 15.24
C PHE A 263 11.80 -1.24 14.54
N ALA A 264 11.80 -1.09 13.22
CA ALA A 264 12.99 -1.16 12.38
C ALA A 264 12.90 -0.03 11.35
N PRO A 265 14.04 0.52 10.88
CA PRO A 265 14.03 1.47 9.80
C PRO A 265 13.34 0.90 8.56
N MET A 266 12.46 1.69 7.98
CA MET A 266 11.75 1.36 6.74
C MET A 266 12.08 2.41 5.68
N TYR A 267 12.16 1.96 4.43
CA TYR A 267 12.29 2.83 3.26
C TYR A 267 11.32 2.36 2.19
N GLY A 268 10.98 3.23 1.23
CA GLY A 268 9.88 2.98 0.32
C GLY A 268 8.99 4.20 0.14
N GLY A 269 7.69 3.96 0.01
CA GLY A 269 6.75 4.95 -0.52
C GLY A 269 6.81 5.02 -2.05
N PHE A 270 7.40 4.01 -2.70
CA PHE A 270 7.54 3.98 -4.15
C PHE A 270 6.18 3.82 -4.82
N PRO A 271 5.92 4.54 -5.93
CA PRO A 271 4.66 4.46 -6.69
C PRO A 271 4.62 3.19 -7.57
N VAL A 272 4.89 2.03 -6.97
CA VAL A 272 4.81 0.73 -7.64
C VAL A 272 3.35 0.33 -7.84
N LYS A 273 3.10 -0.47 -8.88
CA LYS A 273 1.77 -1.02 -9.15
C LYS A 273 1.40 -2.04 -8.07
N LEU A 274 0.34 -1.79 -7.30
CA LEU A 274 -0.18 -2.73 -6.30
C LEU A 274 -1.41 -3.46 -6.84
N ARG A 275 -1.42 -4.79 -6.74
CA ARG A 275 -2.58 -5.63 -7.10
C ARG A 275 -2.87 -6.59 -5.98
N THR A 276 -4.04 -6.46 -5.35
CA THR A 276 -4.51 -7.42 -4.36
C THR A 276 -5.26 -8.54 -5.06
N TYR A 277 -4.91 -9.78 -4.74
CA TYR A 277 -5.55 -10.99 -5.22
C TYR A 277 -6.22 -11.70 -4.05
N LEU A 278 -7.51 -11.99 -4.22
CA LEU A 278 -8.28 -12.83 -3.31
C LEU A 278 -8.31 -14.25 -3.87
N GLY A 279 -7.82 -15.21 -3.07
CA GLY A 279 -7.91 -16.63 -3.40
C GLY A 279 -9.29 -17.18 -3.09
N ASP A 280 -9.50 -18.43 -3.48
CA ASP A 280 -10.80 -19.09 -3.30
C ASP A 280 -11.11 -19.27 -1.81
N PRO A 281 -12.36 -19.03 -1.37
CA PRO A 281 -12.73 -19.22 0.03
C PRO A 281 -12.51 -20.66 0.47
N ILE A 282 -11.77 -20.84 1.56
CA ILE A 282 -11.64 -22.13 2.26
C ILE A 282 -12.90 -22.28 3.13
N PRO A 283 -13.83 -23.18 2.78
CA PRO A 283 -15.07 -23.32 3.54
C PRO A 283 -14.80 -23.87 4.94
N TYR A 284 -15.73 -23.59 5.85
CA TYR A 284 -15.72 -24.22 7.17
C TYR A 284 -15.90 -25.75 7.03
N ASP A 285 -15.04 -26.51 7.70
CA ASP A 285 -15.14 -27.95 7.82
C ASP A 285 -15.02 -28.33 9.31
N PRO A 286 -16.04 -28.95 9.92
CA PRO A 286 -16.02 -29.34 11.32
C PRO A 286 -14.96 -30.42 11.65
N LYS A 287 -14.40 -31.11 10.65
CA LYS A 287 -13.42 -32.19 10.84
C LYS A 287 -11.98 -31.70 10.86
N VAL A 288 -11.73 -30.48 10.40
CA VAL A 288 -10.37 -29.94 10.25
C VAL A 288 -9.92 -29.30 11.56
N THR A 289 -8.70 -29.63 11.99
CA THR A 289 -8.09 -29.02 13.18
C THR A 289 -7.60 -27.59 12.89
N ALA A 290 -7.42 -26.77 13.93
CA ALA A 290 -6.86 -25.43 13.75
C ALA A 290 -5.45 -25.42 13.14
N GLU A 291 -4.69 -26.50 13.31
CA GLU A 291 -3.35 -26.64 12.75
C GLU A 291 -3.40 -26.92 11.24
N GLU A 292 -4.18 -27.92 10.83
CA GLU A 292 -4.42 -28.22 9.42
C GLU A 292 -5.05 -27.04 8.67
N LEU A 293 -6.00 -26.33 9.30
CA LEU A 293 -6.61 -25.15 8.69
C LEU A 293 -5.60 -24.00 8.55
N ALA A 294 -4.72 -23.80 9.55
CA ALA A 294 -3.67 -22.80 9.48
C ALA A 294 -2.67 -23.12 8.36
N GLU A 295 -2.26 -24.38 8.23
CA GLU A 295 -1.38 -24.84 7.15
C GLU A 295 -2.03 -24.70 5.77
N LYS A 296 -3.27 -25.16 5.62
CA LYS A 296 -4.05 -25.00 4.38
C LYS A 296 -4.17 -23.53 3.98
N THR A 297 -4.43 -22.64 4.94
CA THR A 297 -4.50 -21.20 4.68
C THR A 297 -3.14 -20.64 4.29
N LYS A 298 -2.06 -21.06 4.96
CA LYS A 298 -0.69 -20.65 4.63
C LYS A 298 -0.34 -21.05 3.20
N ASN A 299 -0.65 -22.28 2.82
CA ASN A 299 -0.40 -22.81 1.47
C ASN A 299 -1.23 -22.05 0.43
N ALA A 300 -2.47 -21.65 0.75
CA ALA A 300 -3.29 -20.86 -0.15
C ALA A 300 -2.73 -19.43 -0.35
N VAL A 301 -2.25 -18.77 0.72
CA VAL A 301 -1.55 -17.47 0.60
C VAL A 301 -0.25 -17.62 -0.18
N GLN A 302 0.52 -18.68 0.09
CA GLN A 302 1.76 -18.97 -0.64
C GLN A 302 1.49 -19.20 -2.13
N ALA A 303 0.44 -19.93 -2.49
CA ALA A 303 0.05 -20.14 -3.88
C ALA A 303 -0.32 -18.82 -4.59
N LEU A 304 -0.91 -17.85 -3.89
CA LEU A 304 -1.13 -16.51 -4.44
C LEU A 304 0.19 -15.76 -4.67
N ILE A 305 1.13 -15.86 -3.73
CA ILE A 305 2.47 -15.27 -3.85
C ILE A 305 3.19 -15.89 -5.07
N ASP A 306 3.28 -17.22 -5.15
CA ASP A 306 3.99 -17.93 -6.21
C ASP A 306 3.41 -17.63 -7.59
N LYS A 307 2.09 -17.45 -7.67
CA LYS A 307 1.38 -17.15 -8.92
C LYS A 307 1.56 -15.70 -9.38
N HIS A 308 1.55 -14.76 -8.44
CA HIS A 308 1.38 -13.34 -8.77
C HIS A 308 2.62 -12.48 -8.50
N GLN A 309 3.63 -12.99 -7.80
CA GLN A 309 4.83 -12.26 -7.44
C GLN A 309 6.07 -12.86 -8.10
N ARG A 310 6.90 -12.00 -8.70
CA ARG A 310 8.24 -12.38 -9.13
C ARG A 310 9.16 -12.36 -7.91
N ILE A 311 9.88 -13.46 -7.69
CA ILE A 311 10.77 -13.65 -6.54
C ILE A 311 12.20 -13.97 -7.05
N PRO A 312 13.25 -13.30 -6.53
CA PRO A 312 13.18 -12.17 -5.59
C PRO A 312 12.54 -10.94 -6.25
N GLY A 313 11.73 -10.22 -5.49
CA GLY A 313 11.09 -9.00 -5.95
C GLY A 313 12.09 -7.88 -6.17
N ASN A 314 11.85 -7.05 -7.19
CA ASN A 314 12.77 -5.99 -7.62
C ASN A 314 12.02 -4.66 -7.78
N ILE A 315 12.51 -3.61 -7.11
CA ILE A 315 11.86 -2.29 -7.08
C ILE A 315 11.78 -1.67 -8.48
N MET A 316 12.85 -1.76 -9.28
CA MET A 316 12.87 -1.20 -10.64
C MET A 316 11.86 -1.89 -11.55
N SER A 317 11.80 -3.23 -11.50
CA SER A 317 10.81 -4.00 -12.24
C SER A 317 9.38 -3.61 -11.81
N ALA A 318 9.12 -3.49 -10.51
CA ALA A 318 7.81 -3.11 -9.98
C ALA A 318 7.41 -1.66 -10.34
N LEU A 319 8.37 -0.74 -10.45
CA LEU A 319 8.15 0.61 -10.95
C LEU A 319 7.82 0.60 -12.46
N LEU A 320 8.51 -0.20 -13.26
CA LEU A 320 8.25 -0.32 -14.70
C LEU A 320 6.87 -0.93 -14.99
N GLU A 321 6.39 -1.84 -14.14
CA GLU A 321 5.02 -2.38 -14.21
C GLU A 321 3.93 -1.32 -14.05
N ARG A 322 4.25 -0.12 -13.53
CA ARG A 322 3.32 1.00 -13.44
C ARG A 322 2.91 1.53 -14.82
N PHE A 323 3.84 1.48 -15.78
CA PHE A 323 3.69 2.08 -17.11
C PHE A 323 3.40 1.05 -18.20
N HIS A 324 3.75 -0.22 -17.98
CA HIS A 324 3.43 -1.29 -18.90
C HIS A 324 2.00 -1.79 -18.68
N LYS A 325 1.13 -1.57 -19.67
CA LYS A 325 -0.11 -2.35 -19.77
C LYS A 325 0.28 -3.80 -20.03
N GLN A 326 0.05 -4.69 -19.06
CA GLN A 326 0.03 -6.12 -19.38
C GLN A 326 -1.05 -6.32 -20.45
N LYS A 327 -0.64 -6.81 -21.63
CA LYS A 327 -1.58 -7.41 -22.57
C LYS A 327 -2.20 -8.58 -21.83
N ILE A 328 -3.48 -8.44 -21.49
CA ILE A 328 -4.28 -9.55 -21.00
C ILE A 328 -4.35 -10.52 -22.19
N ASN A 329 -3.66 -11.65 -22.08
CA ASN A 329 -3.84 -12.78 -22.99
C ASN A 329 -5.03 -13.60 -22.55
#